data_AF-A0A920BW87-F1
#
_entry.id   AF-A0A920BW87-F1
#
_cell.length_a   1.000
_cell.length_b   1.000
_cell.length_c   1.000
_cell.angle_alpha   90.00
_cell.angle_beta   90.00
_cell.angle_gamma   90.00
#
_symmetry.space_group_name_H-M   'P 1'
#
loop_
_entity.id
_entity.type
_entity.pdbx_description
1 polymer ?
#
loop_
_entity_poly.entity_id
_entity_poly.type
_entity_poly.pdbx_seq_one_letter_code
_entity_poly.pdbx_strand_id
1 'polypeptide(L)'
;MEKNYETKHIFLAIALVIAIFAPIFYFFLPQTIADIVHNKDDVFFVAVPDENFTIFAIGYGFICLASSILFLFNIRKLSIAISILCLILAFCIFYIGSQYYQTLAASTISYSPLFTLKKETYSWDEVTQIIHYRSENGDISEYEFVFADGNQMKINDNHYFQHVSYKFSKKLHEKGLTVELILIK
;
A
#
# COMPACT_ATOMS: atom_id res chain seq x y z
N MET A 1 16.70 19.29 41.51
CA MET A 1 15.72 19.93 40.60
C MET A 1 14.80 18.84 40.07
N GLU A 2 13.62 18.67 40.66
CA GLU A 2 12.57 17.86 40.02
C GLU A 2 12.06 18.65 38.82
N LYS A 3 12.33 18.14 37.62
CA LYS A 3 11.68 18.66 36.41
C LYS A 3 10.23 18.19 36.44
N ASN A 4 9.32 19.08 36.79
CA ASN A 4 7.89 18.89 36.61
C ASN A 4 7.57 18.80 35.11
N TYR A 5 7.73 17.63 34.51
CA TYR A 5 7.24 17.36 33.17
C TYR A 5 5.71 17.32 33.24
N GLU A 6 5.09 18.41 32.80
CA GLU A 6 3.64 18.41 32.62
C GLU A 6 3.25 17.36 31.58
N THR A 7 2.20 16.58 31.87
CA THR A 7 1.72 15.47 31.03
C THR A 7 1.53 15.87 29.56
N LYS A 8 1.23 17.14 29.28
CA LYS A 8 1.11 17.68 27.92
C LYS A 8 2.40 17.54 27.11
N HIS A 9 3.56 17.65 27.74
CA HIS A 9 4.86 17.55 27.06
C HIS A 9 5.18 16.13 26.60
N ILE A 10 4.57 15.11 27.23
CA ILE A 10 4.66 13.72 26.77
C ILE A 10 3.97 13.58 25.41
N PHE A 11 2.80 14.19 25.22
CA PHE A 11 2.08 14.16 23.95
C PHE A 11 2.82 14.91 22.83
N LEU A 12 3.51 16.00 23.16
CA LEU A 12 4.40 16.67 22.22
C LEU A 12 5.57 15.76 21.81
N ALA A 13 6.20 15.08 22.76
CA ALA A 13 7.28 14.13 22.45
C ALA A 13 6.78 12.99 21.56
N ILE A 14 5.59 12.45 21.82
CA ILE A 14 4.96 11.42 20.96
C ILE A 14 4.72 11.96 19.55
N ALA A 15 4.15 13.16 19.41
CA ALA A 15 3.92 13.78 18.10
C ALA A 15 5.23 13.95 17.30
N LEU A 16 6.30 14.40 17.97
CA LEU A 16 7.62 14.55 17.35
C LEU A 16 8.21 13.22 16.91
N VAL A 17 8.14 12.19 17.76
CA VAL A 17 8.60 10.84 17.41
C VAL A 17 7.83 10.34 16.18
N ILE A 18 6.50 10.44 16.16
CA ILE A 18 5.70 10.04 15.00
C ILE A 18 6.11 10.83 13.76
N ALA A 19 6.26 12.15 13.86
CA ALA A 19 6.64 12.99 12.72
C ALA A 19 8.03 12.64 12.15
N ILE A 20 9.00 12.30 13.03
CA ILE A 20 10.35 11.91 12.63
C ILE A 20 10.36 10.52 11.98
N PHE A 21 9.59 9.57 12.51
CA PHE A 21 9.54 8.21 11.97
C PHE A 21 8.53 8.02 10.83
N ALA A 22 7.59 8.96 10.62
CA ALA A 22 6.58 8.87 9.57
C ALA A 22 7.16 8.68 8.16
N PRO A 23 8.25 9.36 7.74
CA PRO A 23 8.86 9.10 6.43
C PRO A 23 9.40 7.67 6.30
N ILE A 24 9.95 7.10 7.37
CA ILE A 24 10.43 5.72 7.37
C ILE A 24 9.22 4.78 7.25
N PHE A 25 8.19 4.99 8.07
CA PHE A 25 6.97 4.20 8.03
C PHE A 25 6.22 4.29 6.70
N TYR A 26 6.23 5.45 6.05
CA TYR A 26 5.64 5.64 4.73
C TYR A 26 6.19 4.64 3.70
N PHE A 27 7.51 4.45 3.64
CA PHE A 27 8.12 3.54 2.66
C PHE A 27 7.95 2.06 3.02
N PHE A 28 8.05 1.69 4.30
CA PHE A 28 8.14 0.28 4.69
C PHE A 28 6.79 -0.35 5.04
N LEU A 29 5.89 0.37 5.74
CA LEU A 29 4.72 -0.26 6.34
C LEU A 29 3.64 -0.71 5.34
N PRO A 30 3.28 0.04 4.28
CA PRO A 30 2.26 -0.40 3.33
C PRO A 30 2.62 -1.76 2.71
N GLN A 31 3.85 -1.87 2.20
CA GLN A 31 4.37 -3.10 1.60
C GLN A 31 4.47 -4.24 2.62
N THR A 32 5.06 -3.98 3.80
CA THR A 32 5.23 -5.01 4.85
C THR A 32 3.88 -5.55 5.32
N ILE A 33 2.88 -4.69 5.50
CA ILE A 33 1.53 -5.12 5.92
C ILE A 33 0.88 -5.97 4.82
N ALA A 34 0.99 -5.55 3.55
CA ALA A 34 0.43 -6.33 2.46
C ALA A 34 1.09 -7.71 2.33
N ASP A 35 2.42 -7.78 2.48
CA ASP A 35 3.14 -9.05 2.50
C ASP A 35 2.70 -9.93 3.67
N ILE A 36 2.56 -9.39 4.90
CA ILE A 36 2.12 -10.20 6.06
C ILE A 36 0.68 -10.71 5.90
N VAL A 37 -0.22 -9.88 5.35
CA VAL A 37 -1.65 -10.20 5.29
C VAL A 37 -2.00 -11.07 4.08
N HIS A 38 -1.34 -10.84 2.93
CA HIS A 38 -1.74 -11.42 1.64
C HIS A 38 -0.73 -12.40 1.05
N ASN A 39 0.49 -12.51 1.59
CA ASN A 39 1.44 -13.54 1.16
C ASN A 39 1.02 -14.90 1.72
N LYS A 40 0.49 -15.76 0.84
CA LYS A 40 0.11 -17.15 1.13
C LYS A 40 1.04 -18.10 0.37
N ASP A 41 1.06 -19.38 0.73
CA ASP A 41 2.01 -20.37 0.18
C ASP A 41 2.06 -20.45 -1.37
N ASP A 42 0.98 -20.10 -2.07
CA ASP A 42 0.92 -20.09 -3.54
C ASP A 42 1.24 -18.72 -4.18
N VAL A 43 1.32 -17.66 -3.38
CA VAL A 43 1.59 -16.29 -3.83
C VAL A 43 3.09 -16.11 -3.97
N PHE A 44 3.55 -15.71 -5.15
CA PHE A 44 4.97 -15.41 -5.36
C PHE A 44 5.28 -13.92 -5.42
N PHE A 45 4.26 -13.06 -5.50
CA PHE A 45 4.42 -11.62 -5.53
C PHE A 45 3.19 -10.90 -4.98
N VAL A 46 3.41 -9.88 -4.16
CA VAL A 46 2.38 -8.98 -3.62
C VAL A 46 2.79 -7.54 -3.91
N ALA A 47 2.09 -6.86 -4.80
CA ALA A 47 2.27 -5.43 -5.03
C ALA A 47 1.26 -4.61 -4.23
N VAL A 48 1.75 -3.49 -3.72
CA VAL A 48 0.92 -2.42 -3.17
C VAL A 48 0.93 -1.26 -4.16
N PRO A 49 -0.22 -0.83 -4.67
CA PRO A 49 -0.26 0.29 -5.61
C PRO A 49 0.07 1.61 -4.90
N ASP A 50 0.57 2.58 -5.66
CA ASP A 50 1.18 3.81 -5.14
C ASP A 50 0.20 4.66 -4.31
N GLU A 51 -1.09 4.58 -4.61
CA GLU A 51 -2.14 5.27 -3.87
C GLU A 51 -2.21 4.79 -2.40
N ASN A 52 -1.83 3.53 -2.11
CA ASN A 52 -1.85 3.02 -0.74
C ASN A 52 -0.87 3.77 0.16
N PHE A 53 0.29 4.14 -0.38
CA PHE A 53 1.29 4.92 0.36
C PHE A 53 0.69 6.25 0.83
N THR A 54 -0.10 6.90 -0.02
CA THR A 54 -0.81 8.14 0.32
C THR A 54 -1.85 7.91 1.42
N ILE A 55 -2.59 6.81 1.38
CA ILE A 55 -3.58 6.45 2.42
C ILE A 55 -2.91 6.24 3.77
N PHE A 56 -1.81 5.50 3.80
CA PHE A 56 -1.03 5.32 5.03
C PHE A 56 -0.45 6.64 5.54
N ALA A 57 0.03 7.52 4.66
CA ALA A 57 0.50 8.86 5.04
C ALA A 57 -0.60 9.68 5.74
N ILE A 58 -1.82 9.67 5.19
CA ILE A 58 -2.97 10.34 5.80
C ILE A 58 -3.26 9.74 7.18
N GLY A 59 -3.21 8.41 7.33
CA GLY A 59 -3.35 7.72 8.60
C GLY A 59 -2.34 8.19 9.66
N TYR A 60 -1.05 8.28 9.30
CA TYR A 60 -0.02 8.84 10.19
C TYR A 60 -0.26 10.30 10.53
N GLY A 61 -0.74 11.09 9.56
CA GLY A 61 -1.16 12.47 9.77
C GLY A 61 -2.20 12.60 10.87
N PHE A 62 -3.22 11.72 10.88
CA PHE A 62 -4.24 11.69 11.94
C PHE A 62 -3.67 11.32 13.32
N ILE A 63 -2.72 10.38 13.41
CA ILE A 63 -2.08 10.05 14.71
C ILE A 63 -1.24 11.22 15.22
N CYS A 64 -0.47 11.87 14.32
CA CYS A 64 0.32 13.06 14.66
C CYS A 64 -0.59 14.21 15.14
N LEU A 65 -1.70 14.42 14.44
CA LEU A 65 -2.70 15.43 14.78
C LEU A 65 -3.39 15.13 16.13
N ALA A 66 -3.74 13.87 16.40
CA ALA A 66 -4.30 13.45 17.68
C ALA A 66 -3.36 13.80 18.85
N SER A 67 -2.07 13.49 18.70
CA SER A 67 -1.06 13.78 19.72
C SER A 67 -0.82 15.29 19.88
N SER A 68 -0.81 16.04 18.78
CA SER A 68 -0.65 17.49 18.78
C SER A 68 -1.83 18.22 19.44
N ILE A 69 -3.06 17.75 19.24
CA ILE A 69 -4.27 18.32 19.86
C ILE A 69 -4.23 18.16 21.38
N LEU A 70 -3.82 17.01 21.90
CA LEU A 70 -3.68 16.80 23.35
C LEU A 70 -2.67 17.76 23.98
N PHE A 71 -1.57 18.03 23.26
CA PHE A 71 -0.57 19.01 23.69
C PHE A 71 -1.11 20.45 23.67
N LEU A 72 -1.67 20.91 22.55
CA LEU A 72 -2.09 22.30 22.35
C LEU A 72 -3.25 22.71 23.26
N PHE A 73 -4.18 21.80 23.54
CA PHE A 73 -5.39 22.08 24.32
C PHE A 73 -5.29 21.64 25.79
N ASN A 74 -4.07 21.32 26.26
CA ASN A 74 -3.77 21.00 27.66
C ASN A 74 -4.68 19.90 28.25
N ILE A 75 -4.92 18.84 27.48
CA ILE A 75 -5.63 17.62 27.92
C ILE A 75 -7.04 17.91 28.49
N ARG A 76 -7.79 18.83 27.88
CA ARG A 76 -9.20 19.07 28.21
C ARG A 76 -10.08 17.91 27.74
N LYS A 77 -11.24 17.71 28.36
CA LYS A 77 -12.20 16.65 27.98
C LYS A 77 -12.54 16.66 26.48
N LEU A 78 -12.71 17.85 25.91
CA LEU A 78 -12.98 18.02 24.47
C LEU A 78 -11.79 17.62 23.61
N SER A 79 -10.55 17.98 24.00
CA SER A 79 -9.36 17.61 23.21
C SER A 79 -9.11 16.11 23.26
N ILE A 80 -9.40 15.45 24.39
CA ILE A 80 -9.37 13.99 24.50
C ILE A 80 -10.37 13.35 23.53
N ALA A 81 -11.62 13.83 23.52
CA ALA A 81 -12.65 13.30 22.61
C ALA A 81 -12.25 13.45 21.12
N ILE A 82 -11.75 14.63 20.73
CA ILE A 82 -11.27 14.87 19.36
C ILE A 82 -10.08 13.97 19.02
N SER A 83 -9.14 13.80 19.95
CA SER A 83 -7.96 12.97 19.71
C SER A 83 -8.31 11.49 19.56
N ILE A 84 -9.27 11.00 20.36
CA ILE A 84 -9.83 9.65 20.21
C ILE A 84 -10.49 9.50 18.83
N LEU A 85 -11.28 10.48 18.40
CA LEU A 85 -11.89 10.47 17.07
C LEU A 85 -10.84 10.40 15.96
N CYS A 86 -9.78 11.20 16.05
CA CYS A 86 -8.67 11.15 15.09
C CYS A 86 -7.96 9.79 15.07
N LEU A 87 -7.77 9.16 16.23
CA LEU A 87 -7.21 7.80 16.30
C LEU A 87 -8.12 6.77 15.62
N ILE A 88 -9.43 6.83 15.90
CA ILE A 88 -10.40 5.93 15.25
C ILE A 88 -10.35 6.10 13.72
N LEU A 89 -10.34 7.34 13.23
CA LEU A 89 -10.20 7.62 11.79
C LEU A 89 -8.88 7.09 11.22
N ALA A 90 -7.76 7.25 11.92
CA ALA A 90 -6.48 6.68 11.51
C ALA A 90 -6.55 5.15 11.37
N PHE A 91 -7.13 4.45 12.35
CA PHE A 91 -7.30 2.99 12.28
C PHE A 91 -8.22 2.56 11.15
N CYS A 92 -9.32 3.27 10.90
CA CYS A 92 -10.19 3.01 9.74
C CYS A 92 -9.43 3.17 8.42
N ILE A 93 -8.60 4.21 8.30
CA ILE A 93 -7.79 4.48 7.11
C ILE A 93 -6.75 3.37 6.89
N PHE A 94 -6.04 2.95 7.94
CA PHE A 94 -5.10 1.82 7.83
C PHE A 94 -5.79 0.50 7.48
N TYR A 95 -6.99 0.26 8.02
CA TYR A 95 -7.77 -0.91 7.65
C TYR A 95 -8.12 -0.89 6.16
N ILE A 96 -8.64 0.22 5.64
CA ILE A 96 -8.95 0.38 4.22
C ILE A 96 -7.68 0.17 3.37
N GLY A 97 -6.56 0.78 3.74
CA GLY A 97 -5.29 0.62 3.04
C GLY A 97 -4.76 -0.82 3.04
N SER A 98 -4.94 -1.56 4.13
CA SER A 98 -4.54 -2.98 4.21
C SER A 98 -5.33 -3.90 3.27
N GLN A 99 -6.53 -3.49 2.84
CA GLN A 99 -7.34 -4.25 1.88
C GLN A 99 -6.97 -3.94 0.43
N TYR A 100 -6.11 -2.94 0.18
CA TYR A 100 -5.70 -2.55 -1.15
C TYR A 100 -4.39 -3.23 -1.55
N TYR A 101 -4.49 -4.27 -2.38
CA TYR A 101 -3.36 -5.11 -2.79
C TYR A 101 -3.57 -5.73 -4.17
N GLN A 102 -2.46 -6.16 -4.74
CA GLN A 102 -2.38 -6.96 -5.97
C GLN A 102 -1.48 -8.16 -5.72
N THR A 103 -1.90 -9.35 -6.10
CA THR A 103 -1.12 -10.58 -5.91
C THR A 103 -1.00 -11.37 -7.21
N LEU A 104 0.20 -11.87 -7.48
CA LEU A 104 0.45 -12.91 -8.47
C LEU A 104 0.76 -14.21 -7.73
N ALA A 105 -0.11 -15.21 -7.91
CA ALA A 105 0.05 -16.56 -7.39
C ALA A 105 0.29 -17.55 -8.53
N ALA A 106 0.76 -18.77 -8.21
CA ALA A 106 1.03 -19.76 -9.24
C ALA A 106 -0.25 -20.19 -9.97
N SER A 107 -1.39 -20.22 -9.27
CA SER A 107 -2.69 -20.61 -9.83
C SER A 107 -3.54 -19.42 -10.29
N THR A 108 -3.44 -18.28 -9.60
CA THR A 108 -4.39 -17.16 -9.74
C THR A 108 -3.69 -15.81 -9.72
N ILE A 109 -4.38 -14.81 -10.26
CA ILE A 109 -4.09 -13.40 -10.12
C ILE A 109 -5.22 -12.81 -9.29
N SER A 110 -4.94 -12.02 -8.26
CA SER A 110 -5.99 -11.35 -7.50
C SER A 110 -5.64 -9.90 -7.27
N TYR A 111 -6.66 -9.05 -7.28
CA TYR A 111 -6.51 -7.68 -6.84
C TYR A 111 -7.79 -7.19 -6.16
N SER A 112 -7.61 -6.21 -5.30
CA SER A 112 -8.70 -5.51 -4.63
C SER A 112 -8.50 -4.04 -4.91
N PRO A 113 -9.39 -3.36 -5.68
CA PRO A 113 -9.29 -1.92 -5.90
C PRO A 113 -9.51 -1.07 -4.64
N LEU A 114 -9.16 0.21 -4.71
CA LEU A 114 -9.45 1.16 -3.64
C LEU A 114 -10.94 1.34 -3.42
N PHE A 115 -11.34 1.47 -2.16
CA PHE A 115 -12.72 1.73 -1.72
C PHE A 115 -13.76 0.66 -2.10
N THR A 116 -13.33 -0.47 -2.65
CA THR A 116 -14.18 -1.65 -2.80
C THR A 116 -13.74 -2.73 -1.83
N LEU A 117 -14.71 -3.41 -1.24
CA LEU A 117 -14.47 -4.64 -0.46
C LEU A 117 -14.47 -5.88 -1.36
N LYS A 118 -14.64 -5.70 -2.67
CA LYS A 118 -14.62 -6.79 -3.63
C LYS A 118 -13.19 -7.10 -4.03
N LYS A 119 -12.80 -8.33 -3.71
CA LYS A 119 -11.62 -8.97 -4.26
C LYS A 119 -12.00 -9.60 -5.59
N GLU A 120 -11.33 -9.18 -6.66
CA GLU A 120 -11.40 -9.86 -7.96
C GLU A 120 -10.29 -10.91 -8.02
N THR A 121 -10.60 -12.09 -8.55
CA THR A 121 -9.67 -13.22 -8.65
C THR A 121 -9.84 -13.89 -10.00
N TYR A 122 -8.76 -13.96 -10.75
CA TYR A 122 -8.69 -14.49 -12.10
C TYR A 122 -7.73 -15.68 -12.15
N SER A 123 -8.06 -16.67 -12.97
CA SER A 123 -7.09 -17.65 -13.43
C SER A 123 -6.15 -17.01 -14.45
N TRP A 124 -4.93 -17.55 -14.57
CA TRP A 124 -4.02 -17.20 -15.65
C TRP A 124 -4.59 -17.49 -17.05
N ASP A 125 -5.56 -18.40 -17.16
CA ASP A 125 -6.23 -18.72 -18.44
C ASP A 125 -7.25 -17.63 -18.85
N GLU A 126 -7.62 -16.74 -17.94
CA GLU A 126 -8.53 -15.62 -18.19
C GLU A 126 -7.76 -14.35 -18.62
N VAL A 127 -6.44 -14.39 -18.64
CA VAL A 127 -5.60 -13.30 -19.12
C VAL A 127 -5.58 -13.32 -20.65
N THR A 128 -6.06 -12.26 -21.28
CA THR A 128 -6.12 -12.14 -22.74
C THR A 128 -4.87 -11.47 -23.31
N GLN A 129 -4.34 -10.48 -22.59
CA GLN A 129 -3.19 -9.70 -23.03
C GLN A 129 -2.38 -9.21 -21.83
N ILE A 130 -1.06 -9.12 -22.02
CA ILE A 130 -0.15 -8.47 -21.08
C ILE A 130 0.63 -7.41 -21.84
N ILE A 131 0.53 -6.17 -21.39
CA ILE A 131 1.18 -5.01 -21.99
C ILE A 131 2.26 -4.52 -21.02
N HIS A 132 3.47 -4.29 -21.52
CA HIS A 132 4.54 -3.65 -20.78
C HIS A 132 4.67 -2.22 -21.26
N TYR A 133 4.28 -1.27 -20.43
CA TYR A 133 4.50 0.15 -20.65
C TYR A 133 5.89 0.54 -20.16
N ARG A 134 6.67 1.19 -21.01
CA ARG A 134 7.96 1.76 -20.64
C ARG A 134 8.12 3.17 -21.19
N SER A 135 8.48 4.13 -20.35
CA SER A 135 8.80 5.48 -20.84
C SER A 135 10.16 5.52 -21.54
N GLU A 136 10.33 6.42 -22.52
CA GLU A 136 11.61 6.59 -23.23
C GLU A 136 12.78 6.92 -22.29
N ASN A 137 12.50 7.63 -21.20
CA ASN A 137 13.49 8.00 -20.18
C ASN A 137 13.72 6.90 -19.13
N GLY A 138 12.89 5.85 -19.11
CA GLY A 138 12.96 4.74 -18.16
C GLY A 138 12.31 4.99 -16.79
N ASP A 139 11.76 6.19 -16.57
CA ASP A 139 11.12 6.58 -15.30
C ASP A 139 9.84 5.80 -14.98
N ILE A 140 9.13 5.32 -16.00
CA ILE A 140 7.87 4.55 -15.86
C ILE A 140 8.10 3.19 -16.50
N SER A 141 7.84 2.12 -15.75
CA SER A 141 7.88 0.74 -16.21
C SER A 141 6.76 -0.03 -15.50
N GLU A 142 5.72 -0.46 -16.23
CA GLU A 142 4.53 -1.08 -15.64
C GLU A 142 3.98 -2.20 -16.55
N TYR A 143 3.51 -3.29 -15.94
CA TYR A 143 2.78 -4.36 -16.61
C TYR A 143 1.28 -4.16 -16.42
N GLU A 144 0.52 -4.10 -17.50
CA GLU A 144 -0.93 -4.14 -17.51
C GLU A 144 -1.42 -5.53 -17.95
N PHE A 145 -2.26 -6.13 -17.11
CA PHE A 145 -2.95 -7.39 -17.37
C PHE A 145 -4.38 -7.07 -17.79
N VAL A 146 -4.77 -7.52 -18.98
CA VAL A 146 -6.14 -7.42 -19.48
C VAL A 146 -6.80 -8.78 -19.35
N PHE A 147 -7.96 -8.82 -18.70
CA PHE A 147 -8.72 -10.05 -18.49
C PHE A 147 -9.84 -10.21 -19.51
N ALA A 148 -10.39 -11.42 -19.63
CA ALA A 148 -11.43 -11.76 -20.61
C ALA A 148 -12.74 -10.98 -20.44
N ASP A 149 -13.02 -10.48 -19.24
CA ASP A 149 -14.17 -9.63 -18.92
C ASP A 149 -13.93 -8.14 -19.21
N GLY A 150 -12.74 -7.78 -19.68
CA GLY A 150 -12.33 -6.39 -19.94
C GLY A 150 -11.78 -5.65 -18.73
N ASN A 151 -11.72 -6.29 -17.55
CA ASN A 151 -11.05 -5.69 -16.41
C ASN A 151 -9.53 -5.64 -16.60
N GLN A 152 -8.89 -4.73 -15.87
CA GLN A 152 -7.47 -4.44 -16.00
C GLN A 152 -6.81 -4.35 -14.63
N MET A 153 -5.58 -4.85 -14.54
CA MET A 153 -4.73 -4.73 -13.36
C MET A 153 -3.33 -4.27 -13.79
N LYS A 154 -2.78 -3.26 -13.10
CA LYS A 154 -1.44 -2.73 -13.38
C LYS A 154 -0.47 -3.05 -12.25
N ILE A 155 0.74 -3.49 -12.57
CA ILE A 155 1.81 -3.78 -11.61
C ILE A 155 3.07 -3.04 -12.03
N ASN A 156 3.69 -2.32 -11.10
CA ASN A 156 4.94 -1.62 -11.34
C ASN A 156 6.11 -2.60 -11.53
N ASP A 157 6.85 -2.47 -12.63
CA ASP A 157 8.11 -3.17 -12.92
C ASP A 157 9.28 -2.48 -12.21
N ASN A 158 9.22 -2.50 -10.88
CA ASN A 158 10.22 -1.92 -10.00
C ASN A 158 11.24 -2.99 -9.54
N HIS A 159 12.24 -2.58 -8.76
CA HIS A 159 13.23 -3.53 -8.20
C HIS A 159 12.59 -4.65 -7.37
N TYR A 160 11.47 -4.41 -6.71
CA TYR A 160 10.75 -5.44 -5.96
C TYR A 160 10.17 -6.51 -6.89
N PHE A 161 9.61 -6.12 -8.04
CA PHE A 161 9.16 -7.04 -9.08
C PHE A 161 10.31 -7.79 -9.76
N GLN A 162 11.47 -7.16 -9.94
CA GLN A 162 12.64 -7.80 -10.55
C GLN A 162 13.09 -9.06 -9.79
N HIS A 163 12.92 -9.11 -8.46
CA HIS A 163 13.21 -10.30 -7.66
C HIS A 163 12.34 -11.52 -8.00
N VAL A 164 11.15 -11.30 -8.57
CA VAL A 164 10.20 -12.36 -8.94
C VAL A 164 10.09 -12.54 -10.45
N SER A 165 10.80 -11.73 -11.24
CA SER A 165 10.79 -11.73 -12.71
C SER A 165 10.97 -13.13 -13.30
N TYR A 166 11.89 -13.94 -12.76
CA TYR A 166 12.08 -15.33 -13.20
C TYR A 166 10.80 -16.18 -13.06
N LYS A 167 10.12 -16.11 -11.90
CA LYS A 167 8.87 -16.85 -11.67
C LYS A 167 7.76 -16.35 -12.59
N PHE A 168 7.70 -15.04 -12.80
CA PHE A 168 6.76 -14.42 -13.72
C PHE A 168 7.00 -14.89 -15.17
N SER A 169 8.22 -14.78 -15.69
CA SER A 169 8.56 -15.22 -17.05
C SER A 169 8.33 -16.72 -17.26
N LYS A 170 8.64 -17.56 -16.26
CA LYS A 170 8.32 -18.99 -16.29
C LYS A 170 6.82 -19.22 -16.44
N LYS A 171 6.01 -18.47 -15.69
CA LYS A 171 4.55 -18.57 -15.72
C LYS A 171 3.97 -18.16 -17.08
N LEU A 172 4.49 -17.09 -17.68
CA LEU A 172 4.11 -16.68 -19.04
C LEU A 172 4.41 -17.77 -20.06
N HIS A 173 5.59 -18.38 -19.98
CA HIS A 173 5.97 -19.47 -20.86
C HIS A 173 5.09 -20.72 -20.69
N GLU A 174 4.77 -21.10 -19.44
CA GLU A 174 3.86 -22.22 -19.15
C GLU A 174 2.45 -22.01 -19.75
N LYS A 175 1.99 -20.77 -19.81
CA LYS A 175 0.65 -20.40 -20.31
C LYS A 175 0.63 -19.97 -21.78
N GLY A 176 1.78 -19.92 -22.44
CA GLY A 176 1.89 -19.44 -23.82
C GLY A 176 1.53 -17.95 -23.99
N LEU A 177 1.64 -17.16 -22.93
CA LEU A 177 1.34 -15.73 -22.94
C LEU A 177 2.55 -14.93 -23.44
N THR A 178 2.28 -13.89 -24.22
CA THR A 178 3.31 -12.96 -24.72
C THR A 178 3.09 -11.56 -24.14
N VAL A 179 4.18 -10.82 -24.00
CA VAL A 179 4.17 -9.45 -23.49
C VAL A 179 4.35 -8.49 -24.65
N GLU A 180 3.42 -7.57 -24.83
CA GLU A 180 3.51 -6.51 -25.83
C GLU A 180 4.18 -5.28 -25.21
N LEU A 181 5.28 -4.81 -25.79
CA LEU A 181 5.99 -3.62 -25.31
C LEU A 181 5.41 -2.35 -25.98
N ILE A 182 4.95 -1.40 -25.16
CA ILE A 182 4.51 -0.08 -25.61
C ILE A 182 5.42 0.99 -25.01
N LEU A 183 6.03 1.78 -25.89
CA LEU A 183 6.85 2.92 -25.48
C LEU A 183 5.97 4.17 -25.31
N ILE A 184 6.03 4.75 -24.12
CA ILE A 184 5.34 6.00 -23.79
C ILE A 184 6.35 7.16 -23.91
N LYS A 185 5.93 8.23 -24.58
CA LYS A 185 6.71 9.47 -24.71
C LYS A 185 6.57 10.36 -23.49
#